data_AF-A0A9W6T0J4-F1
#
_entry.id   AF-A0A9W6T0J4-F1
#
_cell.length_a   1.000
_cell.length_b   1.000
_cell.length_c   1.000
_cell.angle_alpha   90.00
_cell.angle_beta   90.00
_cell.angle_gamma   90.00
#
_symmetry.space_group_name_H-M   'P 1'
#
loop_
_entity.id
_entity.type
_entity.pdbx_description
1 polymer ?
#
loop_
_entity_poly.entity_id
_entity_poly.type
_entity_poly.pdbx_seq_one_letter_code
_entity_poly.pdbx_strand_id
1 'polypeptide(L)'
;METGILLQYLSILFPNSNWRKESIESYIRMAKPRLLNFDAFAKTVEDAKIKTASGGIVTLICIITVIFLVYNEYVDYCKIIIRPELVIDRDINEKLEINLDISFPNLPCDLVTMDIMDITGDTQLDLLSSGFTKVRLDHNGREIESEELLVNQDVKEVAISNDPNYCGSCYGALDQSQNEAKPQNEKICCNTCESVRLAYANMAWKFYDGENVEQCEKEGYVTRVRERLDEGL
;
A
#
# COMPACT_ATOMS: atom_id res chain seq x y z
N MET A 1 52.28 20.74 18.56
CA MET A 1 51.88 19.49 17.86
C MET A 1 50.47 19.05 18.26
N GLU A 2 49.60 19.96 18.73
CA GLU A 2 48.28 19.59 19.31
C GLU A 2 47.09 20.34 18.67
N THR A 3 47.33 21.26 17.73
CA THR A 3 46.26 22.00 17.02
C THR A 3 45.69 21.26 15.81
N GLY A 4 46.29 20.14 15.39
CA GLY A 4 45.86 19.35 14.23
C GLY A 4 44.73 18.36 14.52
N ILE A 5 44.58 17.91 15.76
CA ILE A 5 43.64 16.83 16.12
C ILE A 5 42.19 17.36 16.23
N LEU A 6 42.02 18.62 16.64
CA LEU A 6 40.69 19.27 16.75
C LEU A 6 40.06 19.57 15.39
N LEU A 7 40.87 19.89 14.37
CA LEU A 7 40.37 20.13 13.02
C LEU A 7 39.95 18.84 12.29
N GLN A 8 40.42 17.69 12.75
CA GLN A 8 40.09 16.38 12.18
C GLN A 8 38.76 15.82 12.71
N TYR A 9 38.29 16.26 13.88
CA TYR A 9 36.97 15.89 14.40
C TYR A 9 35.84 16.71 13.76
N LEU A 10 36.12 17.96 13.38
CA LEU A 10 35.14 18.87 12.76
C LEU A 10 34.77 18.47 11.31
N SER A 11 35.62 17.71 10.63
CA SER A 11 35.37 17.19 9.28
C SER A 11 34.57 15.88 9.24
N ILE A 12 34.32 15.24 10.39
CA ILE A 12 33.57 13.98 10.48
C ILE A 12 32.05 14.23 10.66
N LEU A 13 31.65 15.40 11.16
CA LEU A 13 30.25 15.72 11.47
C LEU A 13 29.44 16.34 10.30
N PHE A 14 30.06 16.60 9.14
CA PHE A 14 29.37 17.20 7.98
C PHE A 14 29.80 16.52 6.66
N PRO A 15 29.18 15.38 6.28
CA PRO A 15 29.65 14.59 5.15
C PRO A 15 28.99 14.93 3.80
N ASN A 16 28.06 15.89 3.70
CA ASN A 16 27.56 16.31 2.39
C ASN A 16 26.69 17.58 2.43
N SER A 17 27.19 18.67 1.86
CA SER A 17 26.41 19.52 0.94
C SER A 17 27.31 20.63 0.40
N ASN A 18 27.51 20.56 -0.91
CA ASN A 18 28.46 21.34 -1.70
C ASN A 18 27.92 22.73 -2.06
N TRP A 19 27.27 23.43 -1.11
CA TRP A 19 26.60 24.70 -1.36
C TRP A 19 26.85 25.70 -0.23
N ARG A 20 27.87 26.55 -0.43
CA ARG A 20 28.15 27.88 0.18
C ARG A 20 29.62 28.02 0.58
N LYS A 21 30.51 28.07 -0.40
CA LYS A 21 31.85 28.66 -0.18
C LYS A 21 31.91 30.14 -0.51
N GLU A 22 30.97 30.69 -1.29
CA GLU A 22 31.02 32.10 -1.73
C GLU A 22 30.23 33.09 -0.85
N SER A 23 29.31 32.63 0.00
CA SER A 23 28.48 33.54 0.83
C SER A 23 29.01 33.82 2.25
N ILE A 24 30.08 33.15 2.68
CA ILE A 24 30.60 33.29 4.05
C ILE A 24 31.69 34.38 4.14
N GLU A 25 32.48 34.60 3.09
CA GLU A 25 33.50 35.67 3.09
C GLU A 25 32.91 37.09 3.11
N SER A 26 31.70 37.29 2.59
CA SER A 26 31.02 38.59 2.61
C SER A 26 30.36 38.92 3.96
N TYR A 27 30.00 37.91 4.77
CA TYR A 27 29.39 38.12 6.09
C TYR A 27 30.42 38.44 7.19
N ILE A 28 31.66 37.97 7.04
CA ILE A 28 32.73 38.17 8.05
C ILE A 28 33.30 39.61 8.01
N ARG A 29 33.17 40.35 6.90
CA ARG A 29 33.65 41.74 6.80
C ARG A 29 32.69 42.80 7.37
N MET A 30 31.48 42.43 7.80
CA MET A 30 30.48 43.40 8.25
C MET A 30 29.80 43.00 9.57
N ALA A 31 30.60 42.76 10.60
CA ALA A 31 30.13 42.83 11.97
C ALA A 31 31.26 43.35 12.86
N LYS A 32 31.39 44.67 12.96
CA LYS A 32 31.99 45.29 14.13
C LYS A 32 30.92 45.19 15.23
N PRO A 33 31.01 44.28 16.21
CA PRO A 33 29.91 44.08 17.14
C PRO A 33 29.78 45.34 18.01
N ARG A 34 28.66 46.05 17.89
CA ARG A 34 28.18 47.03 18.89
C ARG A 34 27.60 46.31 20.12
N LEU A 35 28.26 45.24 20.56
CA LEU A 35 27.86 44.47 21.76
C LEU A 35 28.64 44.89 23.01
N LEU A 36 29.62 45.80 22.86
CA LEU A 36 30.39 46.34 23.99
C LEU A 36 29.62 47.29 24.92
N ASN A 37 28.37 47.65 24.58
CA ASN A 37 27.52 48.51 25.40
C ASN A 37 26.45 47.74 26.21
N PHE A 38 26.49 46.40 26.22
CA PHE A 38 25.60 45.56 27.03
C PHE A 38 26.37 44.89 28.18
N ASP A 39 27.22 45.67 28.85
CA ASP A 39 27.94 45.23 30.06
C ASP A 39 27.19 45.81 31.28
N ALA A 40 26.30 45.01 31.88
CA ALA A 40 25.45 45.41 33.00
C ALA A 40 26.18 45.44 34.36
N PHE A 41 27.51 45.24 34.38
CA PHE A 41 28.32 45.22 35.58
C PHE A 41 29.41 46.30 35.53
N ALA A 42 29.52 47.10 36.59
CA ALA A 42 30.58 48.09 36.72
C ALA A 42 31.95 47.39 36.75
N LYS A 43 32.86 47.77 35.85
CA LYS A 43 34.24 47.26 35.83
C LYS A 43 34.95 47.61 37.13
N THR A 44 35.46 46.59 37.82
CA THR A 44 36.33 46.75 38.99
C THR A 44 37.68 47.35 38.58
N VAL A 45 38.31 48.11 39.50
CA VAL A 45 39.62 48.74 39.28
C VAL A 45 40.67 47.70 38.87
N GLU A 46 41.42 47.96 37.79
CA GLU A 46 42.35 47.00 37.18
C GLU A 46 43.53 46.63 38.12
N ASP A 47 43.80 47.40 39.17
CA ASP A 47 44.87 47.16 40.16
C ASP A 47 44.58 46.02 41.16
N ALA A 48 43.34 45.54 41.24
CA ALA A 48 42.95 44.37 42.05
C ALA A 48 42.73 43.10 41.20
N LYS A 49 43.06 43.14 39.91
CA LYS A 49 42.73 42.10 38.94
C LYS A 49 43.94 41.23 38.63
N ILE A 50 44.06 40.13 39.36
CA ILE A 50 45.09 39.12 39.08
C ILE A 50 44.61 38.26 37.91
N LYS A 51 45.24 38.44 36.74
CA LYS A 51 45.00 37.60 35.56
C LYS A 51 45.64 36.23 35.79
N THR A 52 44.84 35.23 36.12
CA THR A 52 45.32 33.85 36.30
C THR A 52 45.06 33.04 35.02
N ALA A 53 46.09 32.37 34.52
CA ALA A 53 45.98 31.48 33.36
C ALA A 53 45.00 30.32 33.63
N SER A 54 44.94 29.86 34.89
CA SER A 54 44.00 28.83 35.35
C SER A 54 42.54 29.28 35.26
N GLY A 55 42.24 30.53 35.60
CA GLY A 55 40.89 31.09 35.47
C GLY A 55 40.40 31.13 34.02
N GLY A 56 41.29 31.47 33.08
CA GLY A 56 40.97 31.47 31.64
C GLY A 56 40.73 30.08 31.05
N ILE A 57 41.42 29.05 31.55
CA ILE A 57 41.16 27.66 31.13
C ILE A 57 39.79 27.21 31.63
N VAL A 58 39.45 27.53 32.88
CA VAL A 58 38.14 27.19 33.46
C VAL A 58 37.01 27.85 32.68
N THR A 59 37.13 29.13 32.32
CA THR A 59 36.08 29.80 31.52
C THR A 59 35.94 29.19 30.12
N LEU A 60 37.04 28.79 29.48
CA LEU A 60 37.02 28.13 28.18
C LEU A 60 36.30 26.76 28.24
N ILE A 61 36.58 25.97 29.29
CA ILE A 61 35.87 24.70 29.54
C ILE A 61 34.37 24.96 29.76
N CYS A 62 34.01 25.95 30.59
CA CYS A 62 32.59 26.29 30.82
C CYS A 62 31.86 26.66 29.52
N ILE A 63 32.49 27.47 28.65
CA ILE A 63 31.90 27.87 27.37
C ILE A 63 31.69 26.65 26.46
N ILE A 64 32.68 25.76 26.36
CA ILE A 64 32.59 24.53 25.55
C ILE A 64 31.45 23.65 26.07
N THR A 65 31.35 23.44 27.38
CA THR A 65 30.29 22.62 27.98
C THR A 65 28.90 23.21 27.71
N VAL A 66 28.74 24.53 27.82
CA VAL A 66 27.47 25.21 27.52
C VAL A 66 27.08 25.02 26.05
N ILE A 67 28.01 25.21 25.11
CA ILE A 67 27.75 25.01 23.68
C ILE A 67 27.36 23.55 23.40
N PHE A 68 28.05 22.59 24.03
CA PHE A 68 27.74 21.17 23.87
C PHE A 68 26.33 20.82 24.38
N LEU A 69 25.94 21.32 25.56
CA LEU A 69 24.60 21.08 26.10
C LEU A 69 23.51 21.70 25.22
N VAL A 70 23.71 22.94 24.76
CA VAL A 70 22.78 23.62 23.85
C VAL A 70 22.64 22.87 22.53
N TYR A 71 23.75 22.34 21.99
CA TYR A 71 23.72 21.56 20.76
C TYR A 71 22.92 20.26 20.92
N ASN A 72 23.12 19.51 22.01
CA ASN A 72 22.35 18.28 22.25
C ASN A 72 20.86 18.58 22.36
N GLU A 73 20.50 19.62 23.12
CA GLU A 73 19.09 19.96 23.28
C GLU A 73 18.46 20.49 22.00
N TYR A 74 19.24 21.18 21.16
CA TYR A 74 18.80 21.57 19.84
C TYR A 74 18.53 20.36 18.93
N VAL A 75 19.42 19.36 18.95
CA VAL A 75 19.23 18.11 18.20
C VAL A 75 17.99 17.36 18.70
N ASP A 76 17.79 17.26 20.01
CA ASP A 76 16.61 16.60 20.58
C ASP A 76 15.32 17.37 20.29
N TYR A 77 15.35 18.70 20.34
CA TYR A 77 14.23 19.55 19.94
C TYR A 77 13.86 19.40 18.46
N CYS A 78 14.84 19.19 17.59
CA CYS A 78 14.62 18.96 16.17
C CYS A 78 14.13 17.53 15.82
N LYS A 79 14.05 16.62 16.80
CA LYS A 79 13.47 15.29 16.56
C LYS A 79 11.94 15.36 16.53
N ILE A 80 11.36 14.89 15.44
CA ILE A 80 9.92 14.69 15.33
C ILE A 80 9.53 13.41 16.06
N ILE A 81 8.68 13.55 17.08
CA ILE A 81 8.08 12.42 17.81
C ILE A 81 6.65 12.25 17.31
N ILE A 82 6.39 11.12 16.66
CA ILE A 82 5.04 10.73 16.22
C ILE A 82 4.37 10.04 17.40
N ARG A 83 3.28 10.61 17.93
CA ARG A 83 2.47 10.00 18.99
C ARG A 83 1.15 9.54 18.38
N PRO A 84 0.95 8.22 18.17
CA PRO A 84 -0.33 7.74 17.69
C PRO A 84 -1.39 7.96 18.77
N GLU A 85 -2.50 8.58 18.40
CA GLU A 85 -3.68 8.72 19.25
C GLU A 85 -4.83 7.89 18.69
N LEU A 86 -5.61 7.27 19.59
CA LEU A 86 -6.79 6.51 19.21
C LEU A 86 -7.99 7.44 19.27
N VAL A 87 -8.53 7.75 18.10
CA VAL A 87 -9.73 8.58 17.96
C VAL A 87 -10.89 7.68 17.56
N ILE A 88 -12.08 7.96 18.10
CA ILE A 88 -13.30 7.30 17.66
C ILE A 88 -13.65 7.88 16.30
N ASP A 89 -13.67 7.02 15.28
CA ASP A 89 -14.18 7.36 13.97
C ASP A 89 -15.69 7.68 14.09
N ARG A 90 -16.09 8.86 13.62
CA ARG A 90 -17.48 9.34 13.67
C ARG A 90 -18.23 9.06 12.37
N ASP A 91 -17.52 8.63 11.33
CA ASP A 91 -18.04 8.46 9.99
C ASP A 91 -18.54 7.01 9.81
N ILE A 92 -19.71 6.73 10.40
CA ILE A 92 -20.32 5.39 10.47
C ILE A 92 -20.78 4.83 9.10
N ASN A 93 -20.82 5.66 8.05
CA ASN A 93 -21.36 5.28 6.73
C ASN A 93 -20.45 5.63 5.54
N GLU A 94 -19.16 5.86 5.78
CA GLU A 94 -18.22 6.02 4.68
C GLU A 94 -17.78 4.67 4.11
N LYS A 95 -17.62 4.63 2.79
CA LYS A 95 -17.16 3.42 2.09
C LYS A 95 -15.64 3.37 2.17
N LEU A 96 -15.10 2.21 2.52
CA LEU A 96 -13.67 1.98 2.48
C LEU A 96 -13.23 1.80 1.01
N GLU A 97 -12.33 2.65 0.55
CA GLU A 97 -11.67 2.48 -0.75
C GLU A 97 -10.60 1.38 -0.65
N ILE A 98 -10.79 0.30 -1.40
CA ILE A 98 -9.85 -0.83 -1.46
C ILE A 98 -9.20 -0.84 -2.85
N ASN A 99 -7.90 -0.58 -2.89
CA ASN A 99 -7.09 -0.72 -4.10
C ASN A 99 -6.33 -2.05 -4.01
N LEU A 100 -6.56 -2.94 -4.98
CA LEU A 100 -6.01 -4.31 -4.97
C LEU A 100 -5.32 -4.59 -6.31
N ASP A 101 -4.05 -4.98 -6.23
CA ASP A 101 -3.22 -5.42 -7.35
C ASP A 101 -2.49 -6.70 -6.91
N ILE A 102 -2.88 -7.84 -7.49
CA ILE A 102 -2.38 -9.17 -7.12
C ILE A 102 -2.09 -9.96 -8.38
N SER A 103 -0.85 -10.46 -8.49
CA SER A 103 -0.39 -11.35 -9.55
C SER A 103 -0.19 -12.76 -9.03
N PHE A 104 -0.63 -13.77 -9.79
CA PHE A 104 -0.45 -15.19 -9.46
C PHE A 104 0.60 -15.85 -10.37
N PRO A 105 1.52 -16.66 -9.83
CA PRO A 105 2.65 -17.21 -10.60
C PRO A 105 2.32 -18.45 -11.44
N ASN A 106 1.37 -19.28 -11.02
CA ASN A 106 1.01 -20.53 -11.71
C ASN A 106 -0.50 -20.75 -11.62
N LEU A 107 -1.27 -19.75 -12.06
CA LEU A 107 -2.73 -19.80 -12.01
C LEU A 107 -3.31 -19.10 -13.24
N PRO A 108 -3.95 -19.84 -14.17
CA PRO A 108 -4.56 -19.22 -15.33
C PRO A 108 -5.69 -18.29 -14.92
N CYS A 109 -5.80 -17.16 -15.61
CA CYS A 109 -6.79 -16.12 -15.33
C CYS A 109 -8.23 -16.65 -15.41
N ASP A 110 -8.48 -17.64 -16.28
CA ASP A 110 -9.77 -18.32 -16.42
C ASP A 110 -10.26 -18.97 -15.14
N LEU A 111 -9.37 -19.44 -14.24
CA LEU A 111 -9.73 -20.11 -12.98
C LEU A 111 -9.92 -19.15 -11.81
N VAL A 112 -9.47 -17.90 -11.95
CA VAL A 112 -9.60 -16.89 -10.89
C VAL A 112 -11.04 -16.40 -10.84
N THR A 113 -11.64 -16.34 -9.66
CA THR A 113 -12.91 -15.64 -9.39
C THR A 113 -12.72 -14.76 -8.18
N MET A 114 -13.51 -13.70 -8.07
CA MET A 114 -13.46 -12.77 -6.94
C MET A 114 -14.88 -12.59 -6.43
N ASP A 115 -15.03 -12.79 -5.13
CA ASP A 115 -16.29 -12.61 -4.41
C ASP A 115 -16.02 -11.71 -3.19
N ILE A 116 -16.94 -10.79 -2.93
CA ILE A 116 -16.82 -9.81 -1.84
C ILE A 116 -18.04 -9.95 -0.94
N MET A 117 -17.81 -10.31 0.32
CA MET A 117 -18.84 -10.52 1.32
C MET A 117 -18.49 -9.77 2.59
N ASP A 118 -19.41 -8.93 3.08
CA ASP A 118 -19.30 -8.27 4.39
C ASP A 118 -19.84 -9.17 5.52
N ILE A 119 -19.54 -8.85 6.77
CA ILE A 119 -20.03 -9.54 7.98
C ILE A 119 -21.56 -9.59 8.07
N THR A 120 -22.25 -8.65 7.42
CA THR A 120 -23.71 -8.62 7.33
C THR A 120 -24.28 -9.63 6.34
N GLY A 121 -23.42 -10.26 5.51
CA GLY A 121 -23.82 -11.20 4.47
C GLY A 121 -24.44 -10.53 3.24
N ASP A 122 -24.55 -9.21 3.21
CA ASP A 122 -25.03 -8.46 2.05
C ASP A 122 -23.92 -8.35 1.00
N THR A 123 -24.15 -8.96 -0.17
CA THR A 123 -23.37 -8.71 -1.37
C THR A 123 -23.90 -7.43 -2.02
N GLN A 124 -23.29 -6.27 -1.75
CA GLN A 124 -23.70 -5.03 -2.41
C GLN A 124 -23.31 -5.04 -3.89
N LEU A 125 -24.24 -5.49 -4.74
CA LEU A 125 -24.11 -5.62 -6.20
C LEU A 125 -23.84 -4.26 -6.90
N ASP A 126 -24.32 -3.17 -6.32
CA ASP A 126 -24.31 -1.84 -6.96
C ASP A 126 -22.96 -1.09 -6.79
N LEU A 127 -22.03 -1.61 -6.00
CA LEU A 127 -20.73 -0.97 -5.70
C LEU A 127 -19.51 -1.67 -6.30
N LEU A 128 -19.71 -2.85 -6.90
CA LEU A 128 -18.64 -3.72 -7.38
C LEU A 128 -18.61 -3.86 -8.90
N SER A 129 -19.57 -3.25 -9.57
CA SER A 129 -19.79 -3.33 -11.02
C SER A 129 -18.86 -2.43 -11.85
N SER A 130 -17.93 -1.69 -11.27
CA SER A 130 -17.00 -0.86 -12.05
C SER A 130 -15.62 -0.73 -11.40
N GLY A 131 -14.66 -1.54 -11.84
CA GLY A 131 -13.24 -1.28 -11.56
C GLY A 131 -12.31 -2.49 -11.60
N PHE A 132 -12.81 -3.71 -11.37
CA PHE A 132 -11.93 -4.89 -11.39
C PHE A 132 -11.71 -5.37 -12.81
N THR A 133 -10.44 -5.50 -13.17
CA THR A 133 -10.01 -6.02 -14.47
C THR A 133 -9.16 -7.25 -14.23
N LYS A 134 -9.48 -8.32 -14.93
CA LYS A 134 -8.64 -9.51 -15.03
C LYS A 134 -7.63 -9.28 -16.13
N VAL A 135 -6.36 -9.32 -15.79
CA VAL A 135 -5.27 -9.20 -16.77
C VAL A 135 -4.54 -10.53 -16.84
N ARG A 136 -4.46 -11.08 -18.04
CA ARG A 136 -3.70 -12.30 -18.33
C ARG A 136 -2.22 -11.94 -18.49
N LEU A 137 -1.37 -12.64 -17.76
CA LEU A 137 0.07 -12.40 -17.75
C LEU A 137 0.83 -13.57 -18.41
N ASP A 138 1.80 -13.23 -19.24
CA ASP A 138 2.82 -14.16 -19.73
C ASP A 138 3.76 -14.59 -18.57
N HIS A 139 4.52 -15.66 -18.78
CA HIS A 139 5.62 -16.12 -17.92
C HIS A 139 6.62 -15.05 -17.51
N ASN A 140 6.75 -14.01 -18.34
CA ASN A 140 7.67 -12.90 -18.10
C ASN A 140 7.00 -11.71 -17.40
N GLY A 141 5.76 -11.86 -16.93
CA GLY A 141 4.98 -10.82 -16.29
C GLY A 141 4.45 -9.75 -17.24
N ARG A 142 4.27 -10.09 -18.53
CA ARG A 142 3.75 -9.15 -19.53
C ARG A 142 2.27 -9.33 -19.71
N GLU A 143 1.54 -8.22 -19.77
CA GLU A 143 0.11 -8.21 -20.04
C GLU A 143 -0.17 -8.66 -21.48
N ILE A 144 -1.02 -9.67 -21.62
CA ILE A 144 -1.44 -10.22 -22.91
C ILE A 144 -2.82 -9.67 -23.27
N GLU A 145 -3.76 -9.77 -22.33
CA GLU A 145 -5.17 -9.53 -22.56
C GLU A 145 -5.83 -9.10 -21.25
N SER A 146 -6.78 -8.16 -21.34
CA SER A 146 -7.55 -7.68 -20.21
C SER A 146 -9.05 -7.85 -20.46
N GLU A 147 -9.75 -8.36 -19.44
CA GLU A 147 -11.19 -8.58 -19.46
C GLU A 147 -11.81 -7.97 -18.20
N GLU A 148 -13.00 -7.38 -18.32
CA GLU A 148 -13.73 -6.86 -17.16
C GLU A 148 -14.18 -8.02 -16.27
N LEU A 149 -13.89 -7.92 -14.96
CA LEU A 149 -14.28 -8.92 -13.98
C LEU A 149 -15.63 -8.57 -13.38
N LEU A 150 -16.63 -9.40 -13.67
CA LEU A 150 -17.93 -9.35 -13.00
C LEU A 150 -17.82 -10.04 -11.63
N VAL A 151 -18.04 -9.28 -10.56
CA VAL A 151 -17.92 -9.72 -9.16
C VAL A 151 -19.32 -9.98 -8.59
N ASN A 152 -19.47 -11.03 -7.77
CA ASN A 152 -20.72 -11.39 -7.09
C ASN A 152 -21.93 -11.58 -8.03
N GLN A 153 -21.75 -12.18 -9.21
CA GLN A 153 -22.89 -12.49 -10.09
C GLN A 153 -23.92 -13.39 -9.38
N ASP A 154 -25.21 -13.06 -9.48
CA ASP A 154 -26.27 -13.94 -8.97
C ASP A 154 -26.44 -15.14 -9.93
N VAL A 155 -26.17 -16.34 -9.42
CA VAL A 155 -26.38 -17.60 -10.15
C VAL A 155 -27.77 -17.74 -10.70
N LYS A 156 -28.79 -17.19 -10.04
CA LYS A 156 -30.16 -17.29 -10.54
C LYS A 156 -30.32 -16.51 -11.83
N GLU A 157 -29.71 -15.33 -11.96
CA GLU A 157 -29.78 -14.54 -13.20
C GLU A 157 -29.03 -15.24 -14.35
N VAL A 158 -27.88 -15.85 -14.05
CA VAL A 158 -27.04 -16.53 -15.06
C VAL A 158 -27.58 -17.91 -15.44
N ALA A 159 -28.30 -18.58 -14.53
CA ALA A 159 -28.92 -19.89 -14.76
C ALA A 159 -30.37 -19.82 -15.28
N ILE A 160 -30.94 -18.63 -15.49
CA ILE A 160 -32.21 -18.46 -16.20
C ILE A 160 -31.90 -18.37 -17.69
N SER A 161 -32.29 -19.40 -18.44
CA SER A 161 -32.10 -19.44 -19.89
C SER A 161 -33.41 -19.21 -20.63
N ASN A 162 -33.34 -18.37 -21.66
CA ASN A 162 -34.44 -18.14 -22.59
C ASN A 162 -34.44 -19.13 -23.78
N ASP A 163 -33.47 -20.06 -23.86
CA ASP A 163 -33.42 -21.02 -24.97
C ASP A 163 -34.59 -22.02 -24.83
N PRO A 164 -35.55 -22.05 -25.77
CA PRO A 164 -36.69 -22.95 -25.71
C PRO A 164 -36.31 -24.43 -25.93
N ASN A 165 -35.15 -24.71 -26.52
CA ASN A 165 -34.79 -26.04 -27.02
C ASN A 165 -33.67 -26.73 -26.24
N TYR A 166 -32.95 -26.00 -25.38
CA TYR A 166 -31.83 -26.54 -24.63
C TYR A 166 -31.83 -26.07 -23.18
N CYS A 167 -31.82 -27.02 -22.26
CA CYS A 167 -31.68 -26.80 -20.83
C CYS A 167 -30.57 -27.73 -20.31
N GLY A 168 -29.38 -27.18 -20.14
CA GLY A 168 -28.22 -27.93 -19.66
C GLY A 168 -28.31 -28.27 -18.18
N SER A 169 -27.64 -29.37 -17.80
CA SER A 169 -27.56 -29.82 -16.41
C SER A 169 -26.60 -28.93 -15.60
N CYS A 170 -27.01 -28.60 -14.37
CA CYS A 170 -26.15 -27.96 -13.37
C CYS A 170 -25.41 -29.00 -12.50
N TYR A 171 -25.43 -30.28 -12.88
CA TYR A 171 -24.72 -31.39 -12.23
C TYR A 171 -25.02 -31.52 -10.72
N GLY A 172 -26.26 -31.20 -10.33
CA GLY A 172 -26.72 -31.29 -8.95
C GLY A 172 -26.39 -30.07 -8.07
N ALA A 173 -25.70 -29.06 -8.61
CA ALA A 173 -25.43 -27.82 -7.88
C ALA A 173 -26.71 -26.98 -7.68
N LEU A 174 -27.64 -27.02 -8.63
CA LEU A 174 -28.96 -26.38 -8.52
C LEU A 174 -30.08 -27.41 -8.62
N ASP A 175 -31.18 -27.18 -7.91
CA ASP A 175 -32.36 -28.03 -8.00
C ASP A 175 -33.12 -27.78 -9.32
N GLN A 176 -32.96 -28.72 -10.24
CA GLN A 176 -33.63 -28.73 -11.54
C GLN A 176 -34.82 -29.72 -11.58
N SER A 177 -35.15 -30.38 -10.46
CA SER A 177 -36.17 -31.44 -10.42
C SER A 177 -37.58 -30.96 -10.80
N GLN A 178 -37.87 -29.68 -10.54
CA GLN A 178 -39.17 -29.07 -10.81
C GLN A 178 -39.24 -28.34 -12.16
N ASN A 179 -38.19 -28.42 -12.99
CA ASN A 179 -38.16 -27.69 -14.27
C ASN A 179 -39.31 -28.08 -15.20
N GLU A 180 -39.79 -29.32 -15.17
CA GLU A 180 -40.92 -29.77 -16.00
C GLU A 180 -42.25 -29.09 -15.63
N ALA A 181 -42.42 -28.71 -14.36
CA ALA A 181 -43.63 -28.05 -13.86
C ALA A 181 -43.58 -26.52 -13.99
N LYS A 182 -42.43 -25.94 -14.32
CA LYS A 182 -42.20 -24.49 -14.39
C LYS A 182 -42.33 -23.95 -15.81
N PRO A 183 -42.80 -22.70 -15.97
CA PRO A 183 -42.79 -22.02 -17.27
C PRO A 183 -41.34 -21.76 -17.72
N GLN A 184 -41.13 -21.59 -19.03
CA GLN A 184 -39.78 -21.55 -19.62
C GLN A 184 -38.85 -20.49 -18.99
N ASN A 185 -39.40 -19.34 -18.62
CA ASN A 185 -38.70 -18.21 -18.00
C ASN A 185 -38.33 -18.41 -16.53
N GLU A 186 -38.78 -19.51 -15.90
CA GLU A 186 -38.49 -19.87 -14.51
C GLU A 186 -37.74 -21.20 -14.39
N LYS A 187 -37.43 -21.83 -15.52
CA LYS A 187 -36.60 -23.04 -15.54
C LYS A 187 -35.16 -22.68 -15.24
N ILE A 188 -34.55 -23.48 -14.36
CA ILE A 188 -33.15 -23.33 -13.98
C ILE A 188 -32.32 -24.20 -14.93
N CYS A 189 -31.53 -23.60 -15.80
CA CYS A 189 -30.77 -24.29 -16.84
C CYS A 189 -29.35 -23.73 -16.88
N CYS A 190 -28.35 -24.60 -16.65
CA CYS A 190 -26.96 -24.22 -16.81
C CYS A 190 -26.54 -24.46 -18.26
N ASN A 191 -26.71 -23.45 -19.11
CA ASN A 191 -26.47 -23.59 -20.55
C ASN A 191 -25.03 -23.27 -20.96
N THR A 192 -24.28 -22.56 -20.13
CA THR A 192 -22.89 -22.17 -20.39
C THR A 192 -21.92 -22.76 -19.37
N CYS A 193 -20.64 -22.88 -19.73
CA CYS A 193 -19.62 -23.31 -18.77
C CYS A 193 -19.56 -22.38 -17.54
N GLU A 194 -19.69 -21.07 -17.78
CA GLU A 194 -19.76 -20.05 -16.72
C GLU A 194 -20.94 -20.30 -15.76
N SER A 195 -22.14 -20.60 -16.28
CA SER A 195 -23.31 -20.88 -15.44
C SER A 195 -23.12 -22.11 -14.53
N VAL A 196 -22.46 -23.17 -15.03
CA VAL A 196 -22.13 -24.35 -14.23
C VAL A 196 -21.10 -23.99 -13.16
N ARG A 197 -20.05 -23.25 -13.53
CA ARG A 197 -19.00 -22.81 -12.61
C ARG A 197 -19.55 -21.97 -11.48
N LEU A 198 -20.41 -21.00 -11.80
CA LEU A 198 -21.05 -20.13 -10.84
C LEU A 198 -21.98 -20.92 -9.91
N ALA A 199 -22.75 -21.89 -10.45
CA ALA A 199 -23.58 -22.78 -9.66
C ALA A 199 -22.77 -23.62 -8.65
N TYR A 200 -21.61 -24.15 -9.06
CA TYR A 200 -20.69 -24.87 -8.16
C TYR A 200 -20.10 -23.94 -7.09
N ALA A 201 -19.70 -22.73 -7.47
CA ALA A 201 -19.17 -21.74 -6.53
C ALA A 201 -20.20 -21.39 -5.44
N ASN A 202 -21.46 -21.19 -5.82
CA ASN A 202 -22.55 -20.93 -4.87
C ASN A 202 -22.79 -22.07 -3.86
N MET A 203 -22.54 -23.31 -4.27
CA MET A 203 -22.63 -24.48 -3.39
C MET A 203 -21.34 -24.73 -2.61
N ALA A 204 -20.31 -23.88 -2.78
CA ALA A 204 -18.94 -24.09 -2.30
C ALA A 204 -18.35 -25.44 -2.74
N TRP A 205 -18.72 -25.91 -3.94
CA TRP A 205 -18.21 -27.14 -4.53
C TRP A 205 -16.96 -26.86 -5.36
N LYS A 206 -16.04 -27.82 -5.38
CA LYS A 206 -14.82 -27.71 -6.18
C LYS A 206 -15.15 -27.88 -7.65
N PHE A 207 -14.71 -26.91 -8.46
CA PHE A 207 -14.74 -26.98 -9.91
C PHE A 207 -13.30 -26.98 -10.42
N TYR A 208 -12.93 -27.98 -11.23
CA TYR A 208 -11.56 -28.15 -11.75
C TYR A 208 -11.42 -27.51 -13.14
N ASP A 209 -10.86 -28.24 -14.11
CA ASP A 209 -10.66 -27.81 -15.50
C ASP A 209 -11.94 -27.89 -16.36
N GLY A 210 -13.06 -28.37 -15.78
CA GLY A 210 -14.33 -28.54 -16.49
C GLY A 210 -14.42 -29.81 -17.33
N GLU A 211 -13.51 -30.77 -17.15
CA GLU A 211 -13.60 -32.08 -17.80
C GLU A 211 -14.87 -32.83 -17.34
N ASN A 212 -15.53 -33.53 -18.26
CA ASN A 212 -16.83 -34.18 -18.07
C ASN A 212 -18.03 -33.22 -17.90
N VAL A 213 -17.84 -31.93 -18.14
CA VAL A 213 -18.92 -30.93 -18.19
C VAL A 213 -19.18 -30.58 -19.66
N GLU A 214 -20.35 -30.95 -20.18
CA GLU A 214 -20.67 -30.87 -21.62
C GLU A 214 -20.56 -29.45 -22.15
N GLN A 215 -20.97 -28.47 -21.35
CA GLN A 215 -20.96 -27.05 -21.70
C GLN A 215 -19.52 -26.56 -21.81
N CYS A 216 -18.65 -26.96 -20.88
CA CYS A 216 -17.24 -26.57 -20.87
C CYS A 216 -16.43 -27.23 -21.99
N GLU A 217 -16.71 -28.49 -22.30
CA GLU A 217 -16.07 -29.19 -23.43
C GLU A 217 -16.50 -28.58 -24.76
N LYS A 218 -17.80 -28.30 -24.93
CA LYS A 218 -18.36 -27.70 -26.15
C LYS A 218 -17.85 -26.28 -26.40
N GLU A 219 -17.65 -25.49 -25.35
CA GLU A 219 -17.10 -24.13 -25.42
C GLU A 219 -15.57 -24.09 -25.55
N GLY A 220 -14.90 -25.25 -25.48
CA GLY A 220 -13.44 -25.33 -25.53
C GLY A 220 -12.74 -24.77 -24.28
N TYR A 221 -13.47 -24.64 -23.17
CA TYR A 221 -12.94 -24.16 -21.89
C TYR A 221 -11.83 -25.08 -21.38
N VAL A 222 -12.05 -26.39 -21.43
CA VAL A 222 -11.08 -27.41 -20.95
C VAL A 222 -9.74 -27.26 -21.69
N THR A 223 -9.79 -27.10 -23.01
CA THR A 223 -8.59 -26.91 -23.83
C THR A 223 -7.88 -25.61 -23.48
N ARG A 224 -8.61 -24.50 -23.37
CA ARG A 224 -8.06 -23.19 -22.98
C ARG A 224 -7.35 -23.25 -21.63
N VAL A 225 -7.99 -23.84 -20.61
CA VAL A 225 -7.38 -23.94 -19.28
C VAL A 225 -6.09 -24.76 -19.33
N ARG A 226 -6.07 -25.88 -20.06
CA ARG A 226 -4.90 -26.74 -20.19
C ARG A 226 -3.73 -26.07 -20.91
N GLU A 227 -4.00 -25.32 -21.97
CA GLU A 227 -2.98 -24.56 -22.71
C GLU A 227 -2.38 -23.43 -21.87
N ARG A 228 -3.12 -22.94 -20.88
CA ARG A 228 -2.76 -21.78 -20.06
C ARG A 228 -2.27 -22.14 -18.65
N LEU A 229 -2.11 -23.42 -18.32
CA LEU A 229 -1.68 -23.87 -16.98
C LEU A 229 -0.32 -23.28 -16.56
N ASP A 230 0.52 -23.02 -17.55
CA ASP A 230 1.86 -22.49 -17.39
C ASP A 230 1.83 -20.94 -17.30
N GLU A 231 0.73 -20.26 -17.66
CA GLU A 231 0.62 -18.80 -17.56
C GLU A 231 0.65 -18.28 -16.10
N GLY A 232 1.27 -17.12 -15.90
CA GLY A 232 1.58 -16.53 -14.60
C GLY A 232 3.07 -16.19 -14.46
N LEU A 233 3.40 -15.24 -13.57
CA LEU A 233 4.74 -14.65 -13.40
C LEU A 233 5.66 -15.47 -12.47
#